data_AF-A0A7V2WTM0-F1
#
_entry.id   AF-A0A7V2WTM0-F1
#
_cell.length_a   1.000
_cell.length_b   1.000
_cell.length_c   1.000
_cell.angle_alpha   90.00
_cell.angle_beta   90.00
_cell.angle_gamma   90.00
#
_symmetry.space_group_name_H-M   'P 1'
#
loop_
_entity.id
_entity.type
_entity.pdbx_description
1 polymer ?
#
loop_
_entity_poly.entity_id
_entity_poly.type
_entity_poly.pdbx_seq_one_letter_code
_entity_poly.pdbx_strand_id
1 'polypeptide(L)'
;MNNKIKHLFIFWIILFSVNQTQAADDLWYEVHSKARDSNVTSPYRNSREFVLNEAKMQQLLGQTKLAFRGATPTPIALPLPNGDTVYVTAIESQVLPPSLAKKYPHIKTYKLINQNNKVLNGRLDFTLAGFHAMLQTHNGEVIYIDPVKPKANDQQVKNRHYYSYQQKNQHATEPHQCKLTHAQQNQSSLIDPDNSYQYRNQSSSNSLHNYRIAIAATGEYTHIQGGTVALGLSAIVTTLNRINQIYERDLGIHLTLANNNDAIVFTDAYNDPFTNGKVDQLILENQRTLDSLIGVANYDIGHVFGTSGGGLAIINSLCSTRSKAKGTSGINNPNSENFYIDFVAHEIAHQFGATHTF
;
A
#
# COMPACT_ATOMS: atom_id res chain seq x y z
N MET A 1 63.20 -61.60 31.81
CA MET A 1 62.10 -62.00 30.89
C MET A 1 60.86 -62.25 31.72
N ASN A 2 59.70 -61.59 31.61
CA ASN A 2 59.24 -60.46 30.82
C ASN A 2 58.04 -59.86 31.62
N ASN A 3 58.16 -58.61 32.09
CA ASN A 3 57.09 -57.87 32.76
C ASN A 3 56.04 -57.43 31.73
N LYS A 4 54.76 -57.72 31.96
CA LYS A 4 53.65 -57.11 31.20
C LYS A 4 52.78 -56.28 32.15
N ILE A 5 53.11 -54.99 32.22
CA ILE A 5 52.30 -53.93 32.81
C ILE A 5 51.12 -53.69 31.87
N LYS A 6 49.89 -53.94 32.34
CA LYS A 6 48.66 -53.55 31.64
C LYS A 6 48.35 -52.09 31.98
N HIS A 7 48.63 -51.18 31.06
CA HIS A 7 48.21 -49.78 31.19
C HIS A 7 46.70 -49.66 30.91
N LEU A 8 45.94 -49.27 31.95
CA LEU A 8 44.54 -48.91 31.86
C LEU A 8 44.46 -47.43 31.46
N PHE A 9 44.14 -47.15 30.19
CA PHE A 9 43.87 -45.79 29.71
C PHE A 9 42.42 -45.43 30.05
N ILE A 10 42.23 -44.55 31.04
CA ILE A 10 40.93 -43.94 31.34
C ILE A 10 40.76 -42.76 30.39
N PHE A 11 39.90 -42.91 29.39
CA PHE A 11 39.48 -41.82 28.49
C PHE A 11 38.37 -41.01 29.19
N TRP A 12 38.71 -39.83 29.71
CA TRP A 12 37.72 -38.85 30.16
C TRP A 12 37.16 -38.14 28.92
N ILE A 13 35.96 -38.54 28.48
CA ILE A 13 35.20 -37.78 27.48
C ILE A 13 34.54 -36.61 28.22
N ILE A 14 35.16 -35.43 28.13
CA ILE A 14 34.55 -34.18 28.55
C ILE A 14 33.52 -33.82 27.47
N LEU A 15 32.25 -34.12 27.75
CA LEU A 15 31.11 -33.60 26.99
C LEU A 15 31.04 -32.08 27.22
N PHE A 16 31.70 -31.31 26.35
CA PHE A 16 31.41 -29.89 26.20
C PHE A 16 30.01 -29.77 25.58
N SER A 17 29.00 -29.61 26.44
CA SER A 17 27.71 -29.09 26.03
C SER A 17 27.92 -27.64 25.57
N VAL A 18 28.14 -27.47 24.27
CA VAL A 18 28.02 -26.16 23.63
C VAL A 18 26.56 -25.76 23.78
N ASN A 19 26.27 -24.91 24.76
CA ASN A 19 25.04 -24.15 24.78
C ASN A 19 25.10 -23.21 23.57
N GLN A 20 24.64 -23.69 22.41
CA GLN A 20 24.25 -22.78 21.34
C GLN A 20 23.02 -22.05 21.87
N THR A 21 23.23 -20.88 22.46
CA THR A 21 22.20 -19.85 22.53
C THR A 21 21.83 -19.53 21.08
N GLN A 22 20.76 -20.15 20.56
CA GLN A 22 20.07 -19.61 19.41
C GLN A 22 19.75 -18.16 19.75
N ALA A 23 20.41 -17.21 19.08
CA ALA A 23 19.94 -15.84 19.09
C ALA A 23 18.46 -15.88 18.68
N ALA A 24 17.59 -15.26 19.46
CA ALA A 24 16.20 -15.14 19.09
C ALA A 24 16.14 -14.51 17.69
N ASP A 25 15.53 -15.24 16.77
CA ASP A 25 15.40 -14.87 15.36
C ASP A 25 14.32 -13.76 15.24
N ASP A 26 14.58 -12.59 15.81
CA ASP A 26 13.59 -11.52 15.93
C ASP A 26 13.06 -11.07 14.57
N LEU A 27 11.76 -10.74 14.52
CA LEU A 27 11.10 -10.30 13.28
C LEU A 27 11.59 -8.91 12.85
N TRP A 28 11.81 -8.03 13.83
CA TRP A 28 12.24 -6.65 13.65
C TRP A 28 13.48 -6.38 14.50
N TYR A 29 14.47 -5.72 13.92
CA TYR A 29 15.65 -5.23 14.62
C TYR A 29 15.67 -3.71 14.60
N GLU A 30 15.58 -3.08 15.77
CA GLU A 30 15.64 -1.61 15.84
C GLU A 30 17.06 -1.11 15.58
N VAL A 31 17.18 -0.14 14.68
CA VAL A 31 18.45 0.51 14.36
C VAL A 31 18.70 1.61 15.39
N HIS A 32 19.42 1.28 16.45
CA HIS A 32 19.92 2.28 17.40
C HIS A 32 21.17 2.96 16.83
N SER A 33 21.07 4.25 16.49
CA SER A 33 22.21 4.99 15.95
C SER A 33 23.36 5.09 16.97
N LYS A 34 24.45 4.34 16.80
CA LYS A 34 25.76 4.81 17.27
C LYS A 34 26.22 5.88 16.28
N ALA A 35 26.29 7.12 16.74
CA ALA A 35 26.79 8.29 16.02
C ALA A 35 26.22 8.45 14.59
N ARG A 36 25.11 9.20 14.47
CA ARG A 36 24.66 9.71 13.17
C ARG A 36 25.81 10.46 12.49
N ASP A 37 26.26 9.98 11.33
CA ASP A 37 26.77 10.90 10.31
C ASP A 37 25.66 11.93 10.07
N SER A 38 26.01 13.21 10.16
CA SER A 38 25.12 14.38 10.15
C SER A 38 24.29 14.55 8.88
N ASN A 39 24.35 13.63 7.92
CA ASN A 39 23.75 13.74 6.59
C ASN A 39 22.58 12.79 6.32
N VAL A 40 22.13 11.98 7.29
CA VAL A 40 20.93 11.13 7.12
C VAL A 40 19.88 11.45 8.18
N THR A 41 19.05 12.45 7.89
CA THR A 41 17.82 12.74 8.61
C THR A 41 16.66 12.00 7.97
N SER A 42 15.90 11.23 8.77
CA SER A 42 14.61 10.67 8.34
C SER A 42 13.71 11.80 7.82
N PRO A 43 12.94 11.57 6.73
CA PRO A 43 11.95 12.55 6.27
C PRO A 43 10.78 12.72 7.27
N TYR A 44 10.69 11.85 8.27
CA TYR A 44 9.62 11.81 9.27
C TYR A 44 10.15 12.24 10.64
N ARG A 45 9.47 13.20 11.27
CA ARG A 45 9.80 13.60 12.65
C ARG A 45 9.47 12.46 13.61
N ASN A 46 10.30 12.27 14.64
CA ASN A 46 10.06 11.26 15.69
C ASN A 46 9.79 9.83 15.15
N SER A 47 10.37 9.48 14.00
CA SER A 47 10.29 8.11 13.47
C SER A 47 11.31 7.19 14.14
N ARG A 48 10.99 5.91 14.21
CA ARG A 48 11.94 4.84 14.54
C ARG A 48 12.28 4.03 13.31
N GLU A 49 13.52 3.58 13.22
CA GLU A 49 14.05 2.83 12.07
C GLU A 49 14.30 1.38 12.45
N PHE A 50 13.87 0.45 11.59
CA PHE A 50 13.97 -0.98 11.82
C PHE A 50 14.47 -1.71 10.59
N VAL A 51 15.18 -2.81 10.79
CA VAL A 51 15.42 -3.83 9.77
C VAL A 51 14.39 -4.94 9.94
N LEU A 52 13.72 -5.33 8.85
CA LEU A 52 12.76 -6.44 8.85
C LEU A 52 13.40 -7.74 8.36
N ASN A 53 13.16 -8.84 9.06
CA ASN A 53 13.35 -10.18 8.50
C ASN A 53 12.20 -10.48 7.50
N GLU A 54 12.36 -10.03 6.26
CA GLU A 54 11.35 -10.13 5.20
C GLU A 54 10.95 -11.58 4.90
N ALA A 55 11.89 -12.53 4.90
CA ALA A 55 11.61 -13.94 4.68
C ALA A 55 10.71 -14.52 5.78
N LYS A 56 11.00 -14.20 7.04
CA LYS A 56 10.17 -14.59 8.18
C LYS A 56 8.79 -13.93 8.14
N MET A 57 8.72 -12.64 7.79
CA MET A 57 7.44 -11.95 7.60
C MET A 57 6.59 -12.62 6.52
N GLN A 58 7.18 -12.96 5.37
CA GLN A 58 6.48 -13.67 4.29
C GLN A 58 6.00 -15.06 4.73
N GLN A 59 6.78 -15.80 5.52
CA GLN A 59 6.36 -17.08 6.08
C GLN A 59 5.15 -16.91 7.02
N LEU A 60 5.17 -15.92 7.91
CA LEU A 60 4.05 -15.62 8.81
C LEU A 60 2.79 -15.24 8.03
N LEU A 61 2.93 -14.38 7.03
CA LEU A 61 1.81 -13.97 6.16
C LEU A 61 1.27 -15.14 5.31
N GLY A 62 2.12 -16.06 4.88
CA GLY A 62 1.72 -17.27 4.16
C GLY A 62 0.84 -18.23 4.99
N GLN A 63 1.00 -18.22 6.31
CA GLN A 63 0.20 -19.05 7.22
C GLN A 63 -1.25 -18.54 7.39
N THR A 64 -1.55 -17.29 7.03
CA THR A 64 -2.90 -16.71 7.15
C THR A 64 -3.95 -17.48 6.34
N LYS A 65 -3.55 -18.13 5.23
CA LYS A 65 -4.41 -19.02 4.44
C LYS A 65 -4.83 -20.29 5.20
N LEU A 66 -4.04 -20.72 6.18
CA LEU A 66 -4.32 -21.90 7.00
C LEU A 66 -5.33 -21.59 8.11
N ALA A 67 -5.51 -20.32 8.48
CA ALA A 67 -6.50 -19.91 9.46
C ALA A 67 -7.95 -20.24 9.02
N PHE A 68 -8.21 -20.19 7.70
CA PHE A 68 -9.47 -20.64 7.11
C PHE A 68 -9.72 -22.16 7.26
N ARG A 69 -8.72 -22.93 7.72
CA ARG A 69 -8.79 -24.39 7.97
C ARG A 69 -8.80 -24.74 9.47
N GLY A 70 -9.10 -23.79 10.35
CA GLY A 70 -9.23 -24.03 11.79
C GLY A 70 -7.93 -23.94 12.60
N ALA A 71 -6.82 -23.52 11.98
CA ALA A 71 -5.59 -23.19 12.71
C ALA A 71 -5.66 -21.77 13.31
N THR A 72 -5.15 -21.57 14.52
CA THR A 72 -5.03 -20.23 15.10
C THR A 72 -3.94 -19.46 14.35
N PRO A 73 -4.23 -18.27 13.77
CA PRO A 73 -3.20 -17.46 13.12
C PRO A 73 -2.11 -17.06 14.12
N THR A 74 -0.85 -17.22 13.72
CA THR A 74 0.29 -16.70 14.48
C THR A 74 0.24 -15.16 14.51
N PRO A 75 0.29 -14.52 15.69
CA PRO A 75 0.30 -13.07 15.78
C PRO A 75 1.56 -12.48 15.14
N ILE A 76 1.41 -11.37 14.42
CA ILE A 76 2.49 -10.60 13.81
C ILE A 76 2.78 -9.41 14.70
N ALA A 77 4.04 -9.27 15.14
CA ALA A 77 4.52 -8.12 15.88
C ALA A 77 4.80 -6.96 14.91
N LEU A 78 4.27 -5.77 15.20
CA LEU A 78 4.54 -4.53 14.47
C LEU A 78 5.06 -3.45 15.44
N PRO A 79 6.21 -2.82 15.14
CA PRO A 79 6.79 -1.79 16.00
C PRO A 79 6.08 -0.45 15.81
N LEU A 80 5.81 0.23 16.92
CA LEU A 80 5.21 1.57 16.96
C LEU A 80 6.27 2.65 17.18
N PRO A 81 6.04 3.89 16.74
CA PRO A 81 7.03 4.97 16.84
C PRO A 81 7.32 5.40 18.28
N ASN A 82 6.42 5.10 19.22
CA ASN A 82 6.59 5.37 20.64
C ASN A 82 7.46 4.30 21.37
N GLY A 83 7.93 3.27 20.66
CA GLY A 83 8.71 2.15 21.22
C GLY A 83 7.88 0.96 21.68
N ASP A 84 6.55 1.05 21.63
CA ASP A 84 5.69 -0.11 21.87
C ASP A 84 5.70 -1.08 20.69
N THR A 85 5.22 -2.29 20.95
CA THR A 85 4.85 -3.26 19.91
C THR A 85 3.34 -3.54 19.98
N VAL A 86 2.72 -3.66 18.80
CA VAL A 86 1.35 -4.19 18.64
C VAL A 86 1.40 -5.57 18.01
N TYR A 87 0.49 -6.45 18.43
CA TYR A 87 0.33 -7.79 17.87
C TYR A 87 -0.98 -7.86 17.10
N VAL A 88 -0.89 -8.24 15.83
CA VAL A 88 -2.03 -8.29 14.91
C VAL A 88 -2.15 -9.65 14.26
N THR A 89 -3.37 -10.02 13.91
CA THR A 89 -3.63 -11.10 12.95
C THR A 89 -3.87 -10.49 11.57
N ALA A 90 -3.21 -11.02 10.55
CA ALA A 90 -3.45 -10.63 9.17
C ALA A 90 -4.45 -11.58 8.50
N ILE A 91 -5.43 -11.03 7.78
CA ILE A 91 -6.34 -11.77 6.90
C ILE A 91 -6.15 -11.24 5.49
N GLU A 92 -5.86 -12.13 4.53
CA GLU A 92 -5.66 -11.75 3.13
C GLU A 92 -6.89 -10.98 2.61
N SER A 93 -6.66 -9.80 2.06
CA SER A 93 -7.65 -8.94 1.43
C SER A 93 -7.40 -8.89 -0.07
N GLN A 94 -8.45 -8.69 -0.87
CA GLN A 94 -8.37 -8.82 -2.34
C GLN A 94 -8.34 -7.45 -3.03
N VAL A 95 -7.18 -6.81 -3.06
CA VAL A 95 -6.97 -5.66 -3.96
C VAL A 95 -6.72 -6.13 -5.40
N LEU A 96 -5.99 -7.23 -5.58
CA LEU A 96 -5.81 -7.86 -6.89
C LEU A 96 -6.96 -8.83 -7.18
N PRO A 97 -7.51 -8.84 -8.41
CA PRO A 97 -8.42 -9.88 -8.85
C PRO A 97 -7.68 -11.22 -8.96
N PRO A 98 -8.37 -12.38 -8.92
CA PRO A 98 -7.75 -13.69 -8.89
C PRO A 98 -6.75 -13.97 -10.02
N SER A 99 -7.03 -13.45 -11.23
CA SER A 99 -6.17 -13.58 -12.41
C SER A 99 -4.80 -12.94 -12.20
N LEU A 100 -4.78 -11.69 -11.71
CA LEU A 100 -3.56 -10.95 -11.41
C LEU A 100 -2.87 -11.49 -10.16
N ALA A 101 -3.61 -11.89 -9.13
CA ALA A 101 -3.03 -12.50 -7.93
C ALA A 101 -2.28 -13.81 -8.25
N LYS A 102 -2.71 -14.56 -9.28
CA LYS A 102 -2.01 -15.74 -9.79
C LYS A 102 -0.74 -15.36 -10.58
N LYS A 103 -0.79 -14.30 -11.38
CA LYS A 103 0.34 -13.82 -12.20
C LYS A 103 1.42 -13.12 -11.36
N TYR A 104 1.02 -12.42 -10.31
CA TYR A 104 1.87 -11.65 -9.40
C TYR A 104 1.72 -12.15 -7.95
N PRO A 105 2.13 -13.39 -7.63
CA PRO A 105 1.88 -14.01 -6.32
C PRO A 105 2.63 -13.33 -5.16
N HIS A 106 3.63 -12.50 -5.47
CA HIS A 106 4.43 -11.73 -4.51
C HIS A 106 3.79 -10.39 -4.13
N ILE A 107 2.67 -9.99 -4.73
CA ILE A 107 1.90 -8.80 -4.37
C ILE A 107 0.71 -9.25 -3.52
N LYS A 108 0.74 -8.93 -2.23
CA LYS A 108 -0.27 -9.39 -1.27
C LYS A 108 -0.71 -8.27 -0.35
N THR A 109 -2.01 -8.24 -0.07
CA THR A 109 -2.66 -7.25 0.80
C THR A 109 -3.44 -7.96 1.91
N TYR A 110 -3.52 -7.35 3.08
CA TYR A 110 -4.16 -7.94 4.25
C TYR A 110 -4.91 -6.89 5.06
N LYS A 111 -6.06 -7.27 5.64
CA LYS A 111 -6.68 -6.55 6.76
C LYS A 111 -6.10 -7.05 8.07
N LEU A 112 -5.97 -6.15 9.03
CA LEU A 112 -5.45 -6.46 10.35
C LEU A 112 -6.58 -6.52 11.37
N ILE A 113 -6.64 -7.64 12.08
CA ILE A 113 -7.47 -7.81 13.27
C ILE A 113 -6.57 -7.62 14.48
N ASN A 114 -6.97 -6.72 15.36
CA ASN A 114 -6.25 -6.48 16.58
C ASN A 114 -6.45 -7.63 17.59
N GLN A 115 -5.38 -8.07 18.24
CA GLN A 115 -5.45 -9.04 19.33
C GLN A 115 -5.32 -8.43 20.73
N ASN A 116 -4.67 -7.26 20.89
CA ASN A 116 -4.31 -6.70 22.19
C ASN A 116 -4.95 -5.33 22.51
N ASN A 117 -5.99 -4.95 21.76
CA ASN A 117 -6.73 -3.69 21.89
C ASN A 117 -5.89 -2.39 21.79
N LYS A 118 -4.65 -2.44 21.24
CA LYS A 118 -3.82 -1.24 21.01
C LYS A 118 -4.16 -0.45 19.73
N VAL A 119 -4.69 -1.10 18.69
CA VAL A 119 -5.10 -0.47 17.42
C VAL A 119 -6.56 -0.74 17.11
N LEU A 120 -7.30 0.25 16.62
CA LEU A 120 -8.69 0.05 16.22
C LEU A 120 -8.80 -0.96 15.07
N ASN A 121 -8.01 -0.75 14.02
CA ASN A 121 -7.95 -1.58 12.82
C ASN A 121 -6.69 -1.20 12.01
N GLY A 122 -6.46 -1.90 10.90
CA GLY A 122 -5.38 -1.54 9.98
C GLY A 122 -5.33 -2.43 8.76
N ARG A 123 -4.39 -2.12 7.88
CA ARG A 123 -4.05 -2.91 6.69
C ARG A 123 -2.55 -2.99 6.54
N LEU A 124 -2.08 -4.05 5.92
CA LEU A 124 -0.70 -4.15 5.45
C LEU A 124 -0.65 -4.72 4.05
N ASP A 125 0.46 -4.50 3.37
CA ASP A 125 0.81 -5.17 2.13
C ASP A 125 2.28 -5.57 2.13
N PHE A 126 2.56 -6.63 1.36
CA PHE A 126 3.90 -7.06 1.05
C PHE A 126 3.96 -7.20 -0.47
N THR A 127 4.80 -6.38 -1.11
CA THR A 127 4.96 -6.34 -2.56
C THR A 127 6.46 -6.35 -2.92
N LEU A 128 6.81 -6.18 -4.20
CA LEU A 128 8.23 -6.02 -4.58
C LEU A 128 8.84 -4.73 -3.98
N ALA A 129 8.01 -3.73 -3.71
CA ALA A 129 8.39 -2.48 -3.06
C ALA A 129 8.61 -2.64 -1.53
N GLY A 130 8.37 -3.82 -0.97
CA GLY A 130 8.61 -4.13 0.44
C GLY A 130 7.33 -4.25 1.25
N PHE A 131 7.48 -4.18 2.56
CA PHE A 131 6.39 -4.22 3.54
C PHE A 131 5.84 -2.83 3.83
N HIS A 132 4.52 -2.67 3.77
CA HIS A 132 3.84 -1.43 4.16
C HIS A 132 2.73 -1.76 5.17
N ALA A 133 2.54 -0.92 6.19
CA ALA A 133 1.39 -1.03 7.10
C ALA A 133 0.75 0.33 7.41
N MET A 134 -0.59 0.33 7.54
CA MET A 134 -1.44 1.42 8.03
C MET A 134 -2.15 0.94 9.28
N LEU A 135 -1.96 1.61 10.40
CA LEU A 135 -2.65 1.29 11.65
C LEU A 135 -3.42 2.51 12.10
N GLN A 136 -4.69 2.33 12.43
CA GLN A 136 -5.47 3.33 13.13
C GLN A 136 -5.51 2.96 14.60
N THR A 137 -5.14 3.89 15.48
CA THR A 137 -5.20 3.70 16.94
C THR A 137 -6.55 4.16 17.50
N HIS A 138 -6.87 3.74 18.73
CA HIS A 138 -8.13 4.13 19.38
C HIS A 138 -8.23 5.63 19.71
N ASN A 139 -7.10 6.33 19.84
CA ASN A 139 -7.07 7.79 20.03
C ASN A 139 -7.15 8.56 18.70
N GLY A 140 -7.41 7.88 17.57
CA GLY A 140 -7.59 8.51 16.26
C GLY A 140 -6.29 8.81 15.50
N GLU A 141 -5.13 8.42 16.03
CA GLU A 141 -3.85 8.57 15.32
C GLU A 141 -3.72 7.50 14.21
N VAL A 142 -3.03 7.87 13.13
CA VAL A 142 -2.65 6.94 12.06
C VAL A 142 -1.14 6.74 12.11
N ILE A 143 -0.74 5.48 12.11
CA ILE A 143 0.65 5.04 12.14
C ILE A 143 0.97 4.31 10.83
N TYR A 144 2.13 4.65 10.28
CA TYR A 144 2.69 4.05 9.08
C TYR A 144 3.95 3.26 9.42
N ILE A 145 4.12 2.12 8.76
CA ILE A 145 5.40 1.41 8.67
C ILE A 145 5.71 1.27 7.19
N ASP A 146 6.74 1.94 6.70
CA ASP A 146 7.05 2.01 5.27
C ASP A 146 8.55 1.81 5.01
N PRO A 147 8.92 1.24 3.84
CA PRO A 147 10.30 1.01 3.49
C PRO A 147 11.06 2.33 3.35
N VAL A 148 12.30 2.33 3.86
CA VAL A 148 13.26 3.38 3.53
C VAL A 148 13.62 3.24 2.06
N LYS A 149 13.57 4.34 1.31
CA LYS A 149 13.93 4.32 -0.09
C LYS A 149 15.40 3.90 -0.25
N PRO A 150 15.70 2.91 -1.11
CA PRO A 150 17.09 2.58 -1.41
C PRO A 150 17.78 3.80 -2.03
N LYS A 151 19.04 4.03 -1.65
CA LYS A 151 19.88 5.01 -2.35
C LYS A 151 20.11 4.51 -3.77
N ALA A 152 20.36 5.43 -4.72
CA ALA A 152 20.52 5.12 -6.15
C ALA A 152 21.57 4.03 -6.49
N ASN A 153 22.43 3.65 -5.53
CA ASN A 153 23.51 2.68 -5.70
C ASN A 153 23.34 1.40 -4.85
N ASP A 154 22.22 1.26 -4.11
CA ASP A 154 21.99 0.11 -3.23
C ASP A 154 21.33 -1.04 -4.02
N GLN A 155 22.15 -1.76 -4.78
CA GLN A 155 21.69 -2.94 -5.52
C GLN A 155 21.52 -4.12 -4.56
N GLN A 156 20.27 -4.58 -4.48
CA GLN A 156 19.76 -5.68 -3.65
C GLN A 156 19.74 -5.37 -2.15
N VAL A 157 18.56 -4.97 -1.68
CA VAL A 157 18.34 -4.70 -0.26
C VAL A 157 18.19 -6.03 0.50
N LYS A 158 19.31 -6.73 0.72
CA LYS A 158 19.40 -7.63 1.88
C LYS A 158 19.27 -6.72 3.09
N ASN A 159 18.28 -6.98 3.95
CA ASN A 159 17.97 -6.21 5.15
C ASN A 159 17.36 -4.82 4.85
N ARG A 160 16.18 -4.79 4.22
CA ARG A 160 15.47 -3.52 3.98
C ARG A 160 15.15 -2.83 5.31
N HIS A 161 15.45 -1.54 5.33
CA HIS A 161 15.13 -0.66 6.44
C HIS A 161 13.71 -0.13 6.28
N TYR A 162 13.07 0.15 7.41
CA TYR A 162 11.69 0.61 7.50
C TYR A 162 11.57 1.72 8.55
N TYR A 163 10.76 2.74 8.26
CA TYR A 163 10.37 3.74 9.24
C TYR A 163 9.00 3.42 9.82
N SER A 164 8.90 3.43 11.14
CA SER A 164 7.64 3.51 11.88
C SER A 164 7.41 4.95 12.33
N TYR A 165 6.30 5.57 11.94
CA TYR A 165 6.02 6.99 12.17
C TYR A 165 4.52 7.29 12.23
N GLN A 166 4.16 8.42 12.86
CA GLN A 166 2.78 8.90 12.88
C GLN A 166 2.52 9.79 11.66
N GLN A 167 1.31 9.73 11.09
CA GLN A 167 0.90 10.56 9.95
C GLN A 167 1.23 12.04 10.14
N LYS A 168 0.92 12.60 11.32
CA LYS A 168 1.16 14.03 11.63
C LYS A 168 2.64 14.45 11.56
N ASN A 169 3.56 13.49 11.57
CA ASN A 169 5.00 13.74 11.50
C ASN A 169 5.56 13.67 10.08
N GLN A 170 4.69 13.47 9.08
CA GLN A 170 5.07 13.53 7.67
C GLN A 170 5.17 14.97 7.20
N HIS A 171 6.17 15.25 6.37
CA HIS A 171 6.25 16.49 5.62
C HIS A 171 5.57 16.28 4.26
N ALA A 172 4.57 17.10 3.94
CA ALA A 172 4.06 17.18 2.58
C ALA A 172 5.22 17.61 1.67
N THR A 173 5.53 16.79 0.68
CA THR A 173 6.62 17.07 -0.27
C THR A 173 6.20 18.11 -1.31
N GLU A 174 4.90 18.20 -1.58
CA GLU A 174 4.30 19.15 -2.52
C GLU A 174 2.92 19.60 -2.02
N PRO A 175 2.51 20.86 -2.28
CA PRO A 175 1.17 21.31 -1.96
C PRO A 175 0.14 20.53 -2.78
N HIS A 176 -1.00 20.21 -2.17
CA HIS A 176 -2.11 19.58 -2.90
C HIS A 176 -2.62 20.50 -4.01
N GLN A 177 -2.73 19.96 -5.24
CA GLN A 177 -3.14 20.71 -6.43
C GLN A 177 -4.24 19.98 -7.19
N CYS A 178 -5.50 20.19 -6.80
CA CYS A 178 -6.65 19.79 -7.61
C CYS A 178 -6.93 20.87 -8.67
N LYS A 179 -7.00 20.48 -9.95
CA LYS A 179 -7.27 21.37 -11.09
C LYS A 179 -8.76 21.53 -11.41
N LEU A 180 -9.62 20.84 -10.66
CA LEU A 180 -11.05 20.99 -10.76
C LEU A 180 -11.48 22.40 -10.37
N THR A 181 -12.19 23.09 -11.25
CA THR A 181 -12.64 24.49 -11.01
C THR A 181 -13.94 24.54 -10.21
N HIS A 182 -14.14 25.62 -9.45
CA HIS A 182 -15.41 25.88 -8.74
C HIS A 182 -16.63 25.89 -9.67
N ALA A 183 -16.48 26.36 -10.92
CA ALA A 183 -17.57 26.36 -11.90
C ALA A 183 -17.97 24.92 -12.29
N GLN A 184 -16.99 24.04 -12.51
CA GLN A 184 -17.25 22.63 -12.77
C GLN A 184 -17.90 21.93 -11.57
N GLN A 185 -17.51 22.29 -10.35
CA GLN A 185 -18.13 21.77 -9.13
C GLN A 185 -19.61 22.17 -9.00
N ASN A 186 -19.91 23.45 -9.18
CA ASN A 186 -21.27 23.97 -9.06
C ASN A 186 -22.24 23.36 -10.09
N GLN A 187 -21.75 22.99 -11.28
CA GLN A 187 -22.55 22.30 -12.30
C GLN A 187 -22.95 20.88 -11.87
N SER A 188 -22.09 20.17 -11.15
CA SER A 188 -22.39 18.84 -10.57
C SER A 188 -23.33 18.90 -9.37
N SER A 189 -23.39 20.03 -8.65
CA SER A 189 -24.27 20.25 -7.50
C SER A 189 -25.72 20.55 -7.87
N LEU A 190 -26.06 20.64 -9.17
CA LEU A 190 -27.43 20.90 -9.66
C LEU A 190 -28.35 19.67 -9.62
N ILE A 191 -27.93 18.59 -8.95
CA ILE A 191 -28.83 17.51 -8.57
C ILE A 191 -29.77 18.06 -7.49
N ASP A 192 -31.03 18.19 -7.85
CA ASP A 192 -32.11 18.75 -7.03
C ASP A 192 -32.04 18.28 -5.56
N PRO A 193 -31.83 19.18 -4.59
CA PRO A 193 -31.78 18.80 -3.18
C PRO A 193 -33.07 18.13 -2.71
N ASP A 194 -34.23 18.34 -3.35
CA ASP A 194 -35.50 17.71 -2.96
C ASP A 194 -35.54 16.19 -3.23
N ASN A 195 -34.75 15.67 -4.18
CA ASN A 195 -34.64 14.22 -4.43
C ASN A 195 -33.54 13.54 -3.59
N SER A 196 -32.65 14.31 -2.96
CA SER A 196 -31.55 13.77 -2.15
C SER A 196 -31.97 13.22 -0.78
N TYR A 197 -33.18 13.57 -0.31
CA TYR A 197 -33.73 13.09 0.97
C TYR A 197 -34.41 11.72 0.89
N GLN A 198 -34.77 11.24 -0.31
CA GLN A 198 -35.48 9.96 -0.49
C GLN A 198 -34.56 8.73 -0.34
N TYR A 199 -33.23 8.89 -0.39
CA TYR A 199 -32.27 7.79 -0.26
C TYR A 199 -31.62 7.68 1.12
N ARG A 200 -31.99 8.53 2.09
CA ARG A 200 -31.35 8.57 3.42
C ARG A 200 -31.66 7.42 4.37
N ASN A 201 -32.51 6.47 3.99
CA ASN A 201 -32.92 5.36 4.87
C ASN A 201 -32.81 3.97 4.24
N GLN A 202 -31.96 3.79 3.23
CA GLN A 202 -31.47 2.46 2.90
C GLN A 202 -30.03 2.37 3.38
N SER A 203 -29.85 1.99 4.64
CA SER A 203 -28.71 1.15 5.00
C SER A 203 -28.79 -0.05 4.04
N SER A 204 -28.08 0.03 2.92
CA SER A 204 -27.67 -1.18 2.22
C SER A 204 -27.05 -2.08 3.29
N SER A 205 -27.32 -3.37 3.20
CA SER A 205 -26.79 -4.41 4.08
C SER A 205 -25.39 -4.11 4.62
N ASN A 206 -25.03 -4.65 5.79
CA ASN A 206 -23.67 -4.64 6.39
C ASN A 206 -22.55 -5.24 5.49
N SER A 207 -22.72 -5.24 4.17
CA SER A 207 -21.82 -5.69 3.12
C SER A 207 -21.12 -4.51 2.47
N LEU A 208 -19.80 -4.63 2.31
CA LEU A 208 -19.01 -3.70 1.50
C LEU A 208 -19.47 -3.72 0.04
N HIS A 209 -19.63 -2.54 -0.58
CA HIS A 209 -19.83 -2.40 -2.02
C HIS A 209 -18.50 -2.51 -2.73
N ASN A 210 -18.32 -3.55 -3.55
CA ASN A 210 -17.09 -3.74 -4.30
C ASN A 210 -17.18 -3.13 -5.70
N TYR A 211 -16.25 -2.22 -6.03
CA TYR A 211 -16.10 -1.62 -7.35
C TYR A 211 -14.79 -2.05 -8.01
N ARG A 212 -14.86 -2.36 -9.30
CA ARG A 212 -13.68 -2.66 -10.12
C ARG A 212 -13.06 -1.36 -10.58
N ILE A 213 -11.83 -1.08 -10.14
CA ILE A 213 -11.08 0.10 -10.55
C ILE A 213 -9.99 -0.28 -11.56
N ALA A 214 -9.94 0.39 -12.70
CA ALA A 214 -8.83 0.28 -13.65
C ALA A 214 -7.86 1.46 -13.45
N ILE A 215 -6.62 1.20 -13.09
CA ILE A 215 -5.60 2.22 -12.85
C ILE A 215 -4.50 2.08 -13.89
N ALA A 216 -4.45 3.01 -14.83
CA ALA A 216 -3.32 3.16 -15.74
C ALA A 216 -2.13 3.82 -15.04
N ALA A 217 -0.93 3.53 -15.50
CA ALA A 217 0.29 4.22 -15.07
C ALA A 217 1.09 4.66 -16.29
N THR A 218 1.47 5.93 -16.36
CA THR A 218 2.36 6.42 -17.42
C THR A 218 3.75 5.79 -17.29
N GLY A 219 4.52 5.80 -18.37
CA GLY A 219 5.90 5.33 -18.41
C GLY A 219 6.78 6.05 -17.41
N GLU A 220 6.58 7.36 -17.19
CA GLU A 220 7.33 8.12 -16.20
C GLU A 220 7.00 7.68 -14.78
N TYR A 221 5.71 7.48 -14.47
CA TYR A 221 5.32 6.98 -13.15
C TYR A 221 5.97 5.62 -12.91
N THR A 222 5.82 4.70 -13.87
CA THR A 222 6.39 3.35 -13.75
C THR A 222 7.91 3.37 -13.62
N HIS A 223 8.61 4.28 -14.31
CA HIS A 223 10.05 4.46 -14.17
C HIS A 223 10.43 4.84 -12.73
N ILE A 224 9.72 5.80 -12.12
CA ILE A 224 9.94 6.16 -10.71
C ILE A 224 9.71 4.98 -9.77
N GLN A 225 8.75 4.10 -10.07
CA GLN A 225 8.48 2.90 -9.28
C GLN A 225 9.52 1.78 -9.48
N GLY A 226 10.48 1.96 -10.40
CA GLY A 226 11.54 0.98 -10.69
C GLY A 226 11.43 0.32 -12.06
N GLY A 227 10.63 0.87 -12.96
CA GLY A 227 10.72 0.66 -14.41
C GLY A 227 10.12 -0.64 -14.94
N THR A 228 9.46 -1.45 -14.10
CA THR A 228 8.81 -2.69 -14.54
C THR A 228 7.33 -2.67 -14.22
N VAL A 229 6.54 -3.39 -15.01
CA VAL A 229 5.10 -3.60 -14.77
C VAL A 229 4.85 -4.12 -13.35
N ALA A 230 5.66 -5.06 -12.87
CA ALA A 230 5.47 -5.66 -11.54
C ALA A 230 5.70 -4.66 -10.39
N LEU A 231 6.68 -3.76 -10.54
CA LEU A 231 6.95 -2.71 -9.56
C LEU A 231 5.91 -1.57 -9.64
N GLY A 232 5.51 -1.16 -10.85
CA GLY A 232 4.41 -0.20 -11.03
C GLY A 232 3.10 -0.73 -10.45
N LEU A 233 2.76 -1.99 -10.70
CA LEU A 233 1.59 -2.66 -10.11
C LEU A 233 1.71 -2.79 -8.59
N SER A 234 2.91 -3.05 -8.06
CA SER A 234 3.17 -3.08 -6.61
C SER A 234 2.79 -1.75 -5.96
N ALA A 235 3.23 -0.63 -6.55
CA ALA A 235 2.93 0.71 -6.04
C ALA A 235 1.43 1.03 -6.12
N ILE A 236 0.77 0.73 -7.25
CA ILE A 236 -0.68 0.88 -7.42
C ILE A 236 -1.44 0.11 -6.34
N VAL A 237 -1.05 -1.14 -6.07
CA VAL A 237 -1.69 -1.97 -5.06
C VAL A 237 -1.49 -1.41 -3.66
N THR A 238 -0.29 -0.94 -3.30
CA THR A 238 -0.04 -0.26 -2.02
C THR A 238 -0.95 0.96 -1.89
N THR A 239 -1.04 1.83 -2.91
CA THR A 239 -1.95 2.99 -2.91
C THR A 239 -3.40 2.59 -2.68
N LEU A 240 -3.92 1.61 -3.44
CA LEU A 240 -5.30 1.15 -3.26
C LEU A 240 -5.54 0.47 -1.92
N ASN A 241 -4.54 -0.21 -1.36
CA ASN A 241 -4.65 -0.81 -0.04
C ASN A 241 -4.79 0.26 1.05
N ARG A 242 -4.08 1.39 0.92
CA ARG A 242 -4.24 2.59 1.78
C ARG A 242 -5.64 3.19 1.63
N ILE A 243 -6.10 3.39 0.41
CA ILE A 243 -7.42 3.99 0.14
C ILE A 243 -8.54 3.11 0.68
N ASN A 244 -8.46 1.80 0.47
CA ASN A 244 -9.43 0.84 1.00
C ASN A 244 -9.52 0.87 2.54
N GLN A 245 -8.45 1.22 3.27
CA GLN A 245 -8.53 1.41 4.72
C GLN A 245 -9.52 2.52 5.11
N ILE A 246 -9.55 3.60 4.32
CA ILE A 246 -10.40 4.76 4.57
C ILE A 246 -11.80 4.52 4.01
N TYR A 247 -11.89 4.07 2.76
CA TYR A 247 -13.15 3.93 2.04
C TYR A 247 -14.04 2.82 2.60
N GLU A 248 -13.46 1.71 3.07
CA GLU A 248 -14.26 0.67 3.72
C GLU A 248 -14.84 1.15 5.05
N ARG A 249 -14.07 1.95 5.80
CA ARG A 249 -14.47 2.49 7.11
C ARG A 249 -15.55 3.56 6.98
N ASP A 250 -15.33 4.52 6.11
CA ASP A 250 -16.14 5.74 6.06
C ASP A 250 -17.29 5.66 5.05
N LEU A 251 -17.12 4.87 3.99
CA LEU A 251 -18.06 4.81 2.86
C LEU A 251 -18.65 3.41 2.62
N GLY A 252 -18.14 2.37 3.31
CA GLY A 252 -18.53 0.99 3.04
C GLY A 252 -18.11 0.52 1.64
N ILE A 253 -17.08 1.13 1.04
CA ILE A 253 -16.61 0.87 -0.32
C ILE A 253 -15.32 0.05 -0.29
N HIS A 254 -15.25 -0.97 -1.13
CA HIS A 254 -14.04 -1.71 -1.44
C HIS A 254 -13.68 -1.54 -2.93
N LEU A 255 -12.41 -1.28 -3.21
CA LEU A 255 -11.85 -1.17 -4.55
C LEU A 255 -10.99 -2.39 -4.85
N THR A 256 -11.40 -3.17 -5.84
CA THR A 256 -10.59 -4.26 -6.43
C THR A 256 -10.09 -3.82 -7.80
N LEU A 257 -8.83 -4.07 -8.14
CA LEU A 257 -8.31 -3.78 -9.48
C LEU A 257 -9.08 -4.55 -10.55
N ALA A 258 -9.27 -3.92 -11.72
CA ALA A 258 -9.83 -4.58 -12.88
C ALA A 258 -8.91 -5.74 -13.35
N ASN A 259 -9.51 -6.76 -13.97
CA ASN A 259 -8.72 -7.79 -14.63
C ASN A 259 -7.83 -7.15 -15.72
N ASN A 260 -6.64 -7.72 -15.95
CA ASN A 260 -5.67 -7.25 -16.94
C ASN A 260 -5.14 -5.82 -16.70
N ASN A 261 -5.24 -5.27 -15.48
CA ASN A 261 -4.69 -3.95 -15.15
C ASN A 261 -3.17 -3.85 -15.39
N ASP A 262 -2.44 -4.97 -15.40
CA ASP A 262 -1.03 -5.02 -15.76
C ASP A 262 -0.77 -4.61 -17.22
N ALA A 263 -1.75 -4.71 -18.12
CA ALA A 263 -1.64 -4.29 -19.52
C ALA A 263 -1.71 -2.76 -19.71
N ILE A 264 -2.11 -2.01 -18.68
CA ILE A 264 -2.22 -0.54 -18.69
C ILE A 264 -1.18 0.10 -17.76
N VAL A 265 -0.18 -0.66 -17.32
CA VAL A 265 1.03 -0.15 -16.67
C VAL A 265 2.11 -0.02 -17.73
N PHE A 266 2.29 1.18 -18.25
CA PHE A 266 3.24 1.44 -19.34
C PHE A 266 4.64 1.63 -18.77
N THR A 267 5.66 1.08 -19.45
CA THR A 267 7.08 1.17 -19.02
C THR A 267 7.92 2.09 -19.89
N ASP A 268 7.39 2.53 -21.04
CA ASP A 268 8.07 3.39 -21.99
C ASP A 268 7.37 4.75 -22.05
N ALA A 269 7.98 5.77 -21.45
CA ALA A 269 7.44 7.12 -21.38
C ALA A 269 7.33 7.81 -22.76
N TYR A 270 8.03 7.31 -23.78
CA TYR A 270 7.98 7.91 -25.12
C TYR A 270 6.89 7.31 -26.00
N ASN A 271 6.47 6.07 -25.69
CA ASN A 271 5.55 5.29 -26.52
C ASN A 271 4.25 4.91 -25.78
N ASP A 272 4.01 5.47 -24.60
CA ASP A 272 2.72 5.35 -23.93
C ASP A 272 1.66 6.30 -24.53
N PRO A 273 0.36 6.08 -24.28
CA PRO A 273 -0.70 6.87 -24.89
C PRO A 273 -0.99 8.20 -24.17
N PHE A 274 -0.13 8.63 -23.24
CA PHE A 274 -0.41 9.73 -22.31
C PHE A 274 0.48 10.95 -22.53
N THR A 275 -0.15 12.11 -22.54
CA THR A 275 0.54 13.38 -22.47
C THR A 275 0.77 13.76 -21.00
N ASN A 276 1.74 13.09 -20.36
CA ASN A 276 2.05 13.26 -18.93
C ASN A 276 2.21 14.74 -18.53
N GLY A 277 1.67 15.11 -17.38
CA GLY A 277 1.65 16.49 -16.86
C GLY A 277 0.59 17.43 -17.45
N LYS A 278 -0.07 17.07 -18.55
CA LYS A 278 -1.19 17.84 -19.13
C LYS A 278 -2.53 17.22 -18.73
N VAL A 279 -2.93 17.42 -17.47
CA VAL A 279 -4.08 16.73 -16.86
C VAL A 279 -5.38 16.78 -17.67
N ASP A 280 -5.70 17.90 -18.33
CA ASP A 280 -6.92 18.03 -19.15
C ASP A 280 -6.92 17.10 -20.37
N GLN A 281 -5.74 16.88 -20.98
CA GLN A 281 -5.59 15.93 -22.09
C GLN A 281 -5.54 14.49 -21.57
N LEU A 282 -4.80 14.30 -20.48
CA LEU A 282 -4.50 13.00 -19.90
C LEU A 282 -5.76 12.28 -19.39
N ILE A 283 -6.75 12.98 -18.82
CA ILE A 283 -8.03 12.34 -18.45
C ILE A 283 -8.83 11.86 -19.67
N LEU A 284 -8.72 12.52 -20.82
CA LEU A 284 -9.42 12.14 -22.06
C LEU A 284 -8.72 10.97 -22.73
N GLU A 285 -7.39 10.98 -22.72
CA GLU A 285 -6.55 9.85 -23.16
C GLU A 285 -6.83 8.62 -22.31
N ASN A 286 -6.92 8.77 -20.98
CA ASN A 286 -7.22 7.64 -20.09
C ASN A 286 -8.55 6.97 -20.40
N GLN A 287 -9.62 7.75 -20.62
CA GLN A 287 -10.91 7.18 -21.02
C GLN A 287 -10.78 6.30 -22.27
N ARG A 288 -10.11 6.80 -23.32
CA ARG A 288 -9.92 6.05 -24.57
C ARG A 288 -9.04 4.81 -24.38
N THR A 289 -7.95 4.95 -23.62
CA THR A 289 -7.00 3.86 -23.35
C THR A 289 -7.66 2.73 -22.58
N LEU A 290 -8.38 3.03 -21.50
CA LEU A 290 -9.04 2.01 -20.68
C LEU A 290 -10.21 1.35 -21.42
N ASP A 291 -10.99 2.11 -22.20
CA ASP A 291 -12.06 1.55 -23.02
C ASP A 291 -11.54 0.58 -24.09
N SER A 292 -10.38 0.88 -24.67
CA SER A 292 -9.74 0.04 -25.68
C SER A 292 -9.08 -1.21 -25.11
N LEU A 293 -8.29 -1.06 -24.04
CA LEU A 293 -7.41 -2.12 -23.53
C LEU A 293 -8.06 -2.99 -22.44
N ILE A 294 -8.92 -2.41 -21.61
CA ILE A 294 -9.64 -3.13 -20.56
C ILE A 294 -11.06 -3.48 -21.02
N GLY A 295 -11.69 -2.59 -21.79
CA GLY A 295 -13.07 -2.75 -22.23
C GLY A 295 -14.06 -2.11 -21.28
N VAL A 296 -14.98 -1.32 -21.82
CA VAL A 296 -15.96 -0.51 -21.05
C VAL A 296 -16.71 -1.34 -20.00
N ALA A 297 -17.09 -2.60 -20.27
CA ALA A 297 -17.85 -3.41 -19.32
C ALA A 297 -17.03 -3.98 -18.15
N ASN A 298 -15.70 -3.91 -18.23
CA ASN A 298 -14.79 -4.65 -17.36
C ASN A 298 -14.27 -3.84 -16.16
N TYR A 299 -14.68 -2.58 -16.04
CA TYR A 299 -14.35 -1.70 -14.92
C TYR A 299 -15.49 -0.72 -14.62
N ASP A 300 -15.59 -0.26 -13.37
CA ASP A 300 -16.66 0.61 -12.88
C ASP A 300 -16.18 2.06 -12.73
N ILE A 301 -14.88 2.23 -12.45
CA ILE A 301 -14.17 3.50 -12.35
C ILE A 301 -12.75 3.33 -12.91
N GLY A 302 -12.23 4.34 -13.59
CA GLY A 302 -10.89 4.35 -14.16
C GLY A 302 -10.11 5.59 -13.73
N HIS A 303 -8.82 5.41 -13.52
CA HIS A 303 -7.91 6.47 -13.06
C HIS A 303 -6.55 6.29 -13.72
N VAL A 304 -5.73 7.35 -13.80
CA VAL A 304 -4.35 7.25 -14.29
C VAL A 304 -3.38 7.94 -13.34
N PHE A 305 -2.23 7.31 -13.13
CA PHE A 305 -1.13 7.86 -12.33
C PHE A 305 -0.04 8.39 -13.26
N GLY A 306 0.30 9.67 -13.07
CA GLY A 306 1.42 10.34 -13.71
C GLY A 306 2.40 10.91 -12.69
N THR A 307 3.34 11.74 -13.16
CA THR A 307 4.41 12.30 -12.31
C THR A 307 4.34 13.81 -12.16
N SER A 308 3.29 14.46 -12.66
CA SER A 308 3.12 15.91 -12.56
C SER A 308 1.69 16.33 -12.92
N GLY A 309 1.39 17.63 -12.79
CA GLY A 309 0.13 18.24 -13.21
C GLY A 309 -0.94 18.31 -12.11
N GLY A 310 -0.76 17.57 -11.02
CA GLY A 310 -1.68 17.53 -9.89
C GLY A 310 -2.80 16.50 -10.08
N GLY A 311 -3.97 16.79 -9.53
CA GLY A 311 -5.16 15.95 -9.62
C GLY A 311 -6.25 16.59 -10.48
N LEU A 312 -7.00 15.77 -11.21
CA LEU A 312 -8.22 16.19 -11.89
C LEU A 312 -9.14 14.99 -12.10
N ALA A 313 -10.41 15.14 -11.73
CA ALA A 313 -11.43 14.14 -11.97
C ALA A 313 -12.78 14.76 -12.33
N ILE A 314 -13.52 14.08 -13.21
CA ILE A 314 -14.92 14.43 -13.46
C ILE A 314 -15.76 13.95 -12.27
N ILE A 315 -16.46 14.90 -11.64
CA ILE A 315 -17.36 14.61 -10.53
C ILE A 315 -18.49 13.68 -10.98
N ASN A 316 -18.86 12.73 -10.11
CA ASN A 316 -20.00 11.83 -10.33
C ASN A 316 -19.90 11.07 -11.66
N SER A 317 -18.70 10.57 -11.95
CA SER A 317 -18.40 9.84 -13.17
C SER A 317 -18.47 8.32 -13.01
N LEU A 318 -18.60 7.82 -11.77
CA LEU A 318 -18.73 6.40 -11.46
C LEU A 318 -19.77 5.72 -12.38
N CYS A 319 -19.38 4.58 -12.96
CA CYS A 319 -20.19 3.76 -13.87
C CYS A 319 -20.66 4.45 -15.17
N SER A 320 -20.39 5.74 -15.40
CA SER A 320 -20.69 6.43 -16.65
C SER A 320 -19.78 5.93 -17.77
N THR A 321 -20.36 5.31 -18.79
CA THR A 321 -19.59 4.81 -19.95
C THR A 321 -18.85 5.90 -20.74
N ARG A 322 -19.16 7.19 -20.51
CA ARG A 322 -18.55 8.32 -21.20
C ARG A 322 -17.49 9.07 -20.38
N SER A 323 -17.42 8.83 -19.07
CA SER A 323 -16.59 9.63 -18.17
C SER A 323 -15.97 8.88 -17.01
N LYS A 324 -16.31 7.62 -16.74
CA LYS A 324 -15.83 6.88 -15.55
C LYS A 324 -14.33 6.71 -15.46
N ALA A 325 -13.60 6.86 -16.56
CA ALA A 325 -12.13 6.81 -16.59
C ALA A 325 -11.46 8.19 -16.65
N LYS A 326 -12.23 9.29 -16.55
CA LYS A 326 -11.70 10.66 -16.57
C LYS A 326 -11.29 11.11 -15.18
N GLY A 327 -10.23 10.49 -14.65
CA GLY A 327 -9.60 10.84 -13.38
C GLY A 327 -8.09 10.64 -13.47
N THR A 328 -7.32 11.56 -12.88
CA THR A 328 -5.86 11.50 -12.82
C THR A 328 -5.31 12.05 -11.51
N SER A 329 -4.16 11.50 -11.11
CA SER A 329 -3.31 12.01 -10.03
C SER A 329 -1.85 11.97 -10.44
N GLY A 330 -1.11 13.05 -10.25
CA GLY A 330 0.32 13.09 -10.56
C GLY A 330 1.10 14.17 -9.80
N ILE A 331 2.17 13.75 -9.13
CA ILE A 331 3.15 14.62 -8.44
C ILE A 331 4.57 14.11 -8.71
N ASN A 332 5.61 14.93 -8.51
CA ASN A 332 6.97 14.54 -8.91
C ASN A 332 7.54 13.39 -8.08
N ASN A 333 7.04 13.19 -6.86
CA ASN A 333 7.43 12.08 -5.99
C ASN A 333 6.21 11.29 -5.51
N PRO A 334 5.64 10.42 -6.35
CA PRO A 334 4.38 9.71 -6.07
C PRO A 334 4.60 8.45 -5.21
N ASN A 335 5.37 8.59 -4.11
CA ASN A 335 5.82 7.51 -3.24
C ASN A 335 5.54 7.80 -1.75
N SER A 336 4.58 8.66 -1.47
CA SER A 336 4.28 9.12 -0.11
C SER A 336 2.78 9.20 0.09
N GLU A 337 2.37 9.29 1.36
CA GLU A 337 0.97 9.47 1.73
C GLU A 337 0.37 10.77 1.16
N ASN A 338 1.21 11.76 0.84
CA ASN A 338 0.78 12.95 0.09
C ASN A 338 0.20 12.55 -1.27
N PHE A 339 0.85 11.64 -2.01
CA PHE A 339 0.28 11.12 -3.25
C PHE A 339 -0.94 10.22 -3.00
N TYR A 340 -0.82 9.24 -2.11
CA TYR A 340 -1.84 8.19 -1.96
C TYR A 340 -3.16 8.73 -1.40
N ILE A 341 -3.08 9.62 -0.41
CA ILE A 341 -4.25 10.12 0.31
C ILE A 341 -4.62 11.51 -0.22
N ASP A 342 -3.69 12.47 -0.20
CA ASP A 342 -4.06 13.85 -0.54
C ASP A 342 -4.44 13.98 -2.02
N PHE A 343 -3.80 13.25 -2.94
CA PHE A 343 -4.16 13.28 -4.37
C PHE A 343 -5.09 12.14 -4.76
N VAL A 344 -4.66 10.88 -4.68
CA VAL A 344 -5.42 9.78 -5.28
C VAL A 344 -6.76 9.56 -4.60
N ALA A 345 -6.80 9.48 -3.26
CA ALA A 345 -8.06 9.31 -2.54
C ALA A 345 -9.03 10.48 -2.76
N HIS A 346 -8.50 11.71 -2.90
CA HIS A 346 -9.27 12.91 -3.19
C HIS A 346 -9.88 12.89 -4.59
N GLU A 347 -9.08 12.60 -5.61
CA GLU A 347 -9.56 12.60 -7.00
C GLU A 347 -10.50 11.42 -7.28
N ILE A 348 -10.27 10.25 -6.65
CA ILE A 348 -11.25 9.16 -6.69
C ILE A 348 -12.56 9.59 -6.01
N ALA A 349 -12.51 10.33 -4.89
CA ALA A 349 -13.72 10.80 -4.21
C ALA A 349 -14.56 11.72 -5.12
N HIS A 350 -13.92 12.58 -5.92
CA HIS A 350 -14.61 13.32 -6.97
C HIS A 350 -15.36 12.40 -7.93
N GLN A 351 -14.72 11.35 -8.44
CA GLN A 351 -15.38 10.39 -9.34
C GLN A 351 -16.59 9.70 -8.70
N PHE A 352 -16.55 9.49 -7.37
CA PHE A 352 -17.68 9.02 -6.55
C PHE A 352 -18.74 10.08 -6.24
N GLY A 353 -18.53 11.35 -6.62
CA GLY A 353 -19.51 12.44 -6.48
C GLY A 353 -19.20 13.45 -5.38
N ALA A 354 -18.09 13.32 -4.64
CA ALA A 354 -17.71 14.31 -3.64
C ALA A 354 -17.34 15.64 -4.29
N THR A 355 -17.75 16.75 -3.68
CA THR A 355 -17.29 18.10 -4.01
C THR A 355 -16.30 18.58 -2.95
N HIS A 356 -15.53 19.65 -3.21
CA HIS A 356 -14.72 20.25 -2.14
C HIS A 356 -15.64 20.74 -1.03
N THR A 357 -15.17 20.61 0.21
CA THR A 357 -15.82 21.19 1.39
C THR A 357 -15.03 22.43 1.82
N PHE A 358 -15.73 23.55 2.00
CA PHE A 358 -15.25 24.86 2.48
C PHE A 358 -14.40 25.65 1.48
#